data_AF-A0AAW5F3E1-F1
#
_entry.id   AF-A0AAW5F3E1-F1
#
_cell.length_a   1.000
_cell.length_b   1.000
_cell.length_c   1.000
_cell.angle_alpha   90.00
_cell.angle_beta   90.00
_cell.angle_gamma   90.00
#
_symmetry.space_group_name_H-M   'P 1'
#
loop_
_entity.id
_entity.type
_entity.pdbx_description
1 polymer ?
#
loop_
_entity_poly.entity_id
_entity_poly.type
_entity_poly.pdbx_seq_one_letter_code
_entity_poly.pdbx_strand_id
1 'polypeptide(L)' 'MRDLKESWIEGGTSVVRYHYRWIGTAKLKEEDPDYNYISEWPDRERDLYVISNEKELLALDYSTVTERDVIEPAVKAMAD' A
#
# COMPACT_ATOMS: atom_id res chain seq x y z
N MET A 1 -4.04 -6.74 15.20
CA MET A 1 -3.75 -5.39 14.67
C MET A 1 -4.89 -5.03 13.73
N ARG A 2 -5.46 -3.82 13.86
CA ARG A 2 -6.53 -3.34 12.99
C ARG A 2 -5.88 -2.66 11.79
N ASP A 3 -6.42 -2.88 10.60
CA ASP A 3 -6.07 -2.08 9.44
C ASP A 3 -6.25 -0.59 9.80
N LEU A 4 -5.23 0.20 9.53
CA LEU A 4 -5.12 1.57 10.00
C LEU A 4 -5.18 2.50 8.79
N LYS A 5 -6.18 3.37 8.76
CA LYS A 5 -6.31 4.41 7.73
C LYS A 5 -5.96 5.75 8.34
N GLU A 6 -4.95 6.41 7.78
CA GLU A 6 -4.57 7.77 8.14
C GLU A 6 -4.72 8.68 6.93
N SER A 7 -5.07 9.94 7.16
CA SER A 7 -5.17 10.94 6.09
C SER A 7 -4.70 12.30 6.55
N TRP A 8 -4.04 13.03 5.67
CA TRP A 8 -3.64 14.43 5.89
C TRP A 8 -3.56 15.19 4.57
N ILE A 9 -3.40 16.51 4.66
CA ILE A 9 -3.21 17.40 3.51
C ILE A 9 -1.87 18.11 3.68
N GLU A 10 -1.10 18.20 2.60
CA GLU A 10 0.19 18.86 2.56
C GLU A 10 0.33 19.61 1.24
N GLY A 11 0.53 20.93 1.29
CA GLY A 11 0.69 21.75 0.08
C GLY A 11 -0.49 21.71 -0.90
N GLY A 12 -1.71 21.43 -0.45
CA GLY A 12 -2.88 21.25 -1.35
C GLY A 12 -3.04 19.83 -1.90
N THR A 13 -2.09 18.94 -1.61
CA THR A 13 -2.15 17.52 -1.94
C THR A 13 -2.74 16.74 -0.77
N SER A 14 -3.75 15.92 -1.06
CA SER A 14 -4.33 14.97 -0.11
C SER A 14 -3.53 13.68 -0.10
N VAL A 15 -3.23 13.16 1.09
CA VAL A 15 -2.55 11.88 1.27
C VAL A 15 -3.40 10.97 2.15
N VAL A 16 -3.55 9.72 1.74
CA VAL A 16 -4.20 8.65 2.50
C VAL A 16 -3.26 7.48 2.60
N ARG A 17 -2.90 7.09 3.82
CA ARG A 17 -2.15 5.86 4.11
C ARG A 17 -3.14 4.76 4.52
N TYR A 18 -3.03 3.63 3.85
CA TYR A 18 -3.64 2.37 4.25
C TYR A 18 -2.55 1.45 4.77
N HIS A 19 -2.54 1.22 6.07
CA HIS A 19 -1.74 0.18 6.71
C HIS A 19 -2.58 -1.10 6.78
N TYR A 20 -2.12 -2.15 6.10
CA TYR A 20 -2.85 -3.41 6.02
C TYR A 20 -1.90 -4.60 6.17
N ARG A 21 -2.42 -5.71 6.72
CA ARG A 21 -1.69 -6.98 6.73
C ARG A 21 -2.05 -7.76 5.48
N TRP A 22 -1.08 -8.00 4.61
CA TRP A 22 -1.22 -9.01 3.56
C TRP A 22 -1.16 -10.38 4.23
N ILE A 23 -2.23 -11.16 4.06
CA ILE A 23 -2.27 -12.55 4.51
C ILE A 23 -1.84 -13.41 3.33
N GLY A 24 -0.66 -14.00 3.48
CA GLY A 24 -0.08 -14.94 2.54
C GLY A 24 -0.96 -16.16 2.41
N THR A 25 -1.58 -16.34 1.25
CA THR A 25 -2.37 -17.52 0.87
C THR A 25 -3.58 -17.79 1.78
N ALA A 26 -4.77 -17.42 1.30
CA ALA A 26 -5.89 -18.33 1.47
C ALA A 26 -5.43 -19.66 0.87
N LYS A 27 -5.39 -20.74 1.68
CA LYS A 27 -5.18 -22.09 1.17
C LYS A 27 -6.17 -22.31 0.03
N LEU A 28 -5.72 -22.22 -1.23
CA LEU A 28 -6.48 -22.75 -2.35
C LEU A 28 -6.62 -24.23 -2.01
N LYS A 29 -7.85 -24.69 -1.78
CA LYS A 29 -8.12 -26.11 -1.58
C LYS A 29 -7.62 -26.81 -2.84
N GLU A 30 -6.65 -27.71 -2.67
CA GLU A 30 -6.09 -28.56 -3.72
C GLU A 30 -7.22 -29.21 -4.54
N GLU A 31 -7.40 -28.79 -5.79
CA GLU A 31 -8.05 -29.58 -6.85
C GLU A 31 -7.47 -29.24 -8.25
N ASP A 32 -6.19 -28.85 -8.34
CA ASP A 32 -5.53 -28.76 -9.66
C ASP A 32 -4.05 -29.18 -9.56
N PRO A 33 -3.70 -30.39 -10.05
CA PRO A 33 -2.33 -30.91 -9.98
C PRO A 33 -1.32 -30.21 -10.91
N ASP A 34 -1.77 -29.30 -11.78
CA ASP A 34 -0.91 -28.59 -12.74
C ASP A 34 -0.50 -27.16 -12.32
N TYR A 35 -1.00 -26.64 -11.19
CA TYR A 35 -0.65 -25.30 -10.71
C TYR A 35 0.49 -25.31 -9.68
N ASN A 36 1.71 -25.59 -10.14
CA ASN A 36 2.93 -25.34 -9.37
C ASN A 36 3.35 -23.86 -9.48
N TYR A 37 2.68 -22.95 -8.78
CA TYR A 37 3.28 -21.68 -8.34
C TYR A 37 2.51 -21.07 -7.16
N ILE A 38 2.68 -21.66 -5.99
CA ILE A 38 2.34 -20.96 -4.74
C ILE A 38 3.63 -20.26 -4.29
N SER A 39 3.80 -19.02 -4.73
CA SER A 39 4.69 -18.12 -3.98
C SER A 39 4.00 -17.89 -2.65
N GLU A 40 4.41 -18.64 -1.62
CA GLU A 40 4.06 -18.37 -0.23
C GLU A 40 4.65 -17.00 0.12
N TRP A 41 3.95 -15.93 -0.25
CA TRP A 41 4.28 -14.60 0.22
C TRP A 41 3.97 -14.59 1.71
N PRO A 42 4.97 -14.52 2.59
CA PRO A 42 4.72 -14.59 4.02
C PRO A 42 3.81 -13.44 4.46
N ASP A 43 3.02 -13.69 5.50
CA ASP A 43 2.25 -12.66 6.17
C ASP A 43 3.14 -11.46 6.51
N ARG A 44 2.80 -10.30 5.94
CA ARG A 44 3.58 -9.07 6.12
C ARG A 44 2.67 -7.86 6.19
N GLU A 45 3.06 -6.91 7.01
CA GLU A 45 2.46 -5.58 7.04
C GLU A 45 2.96 -4.76 5.86
N ARG A 46 2.04 -4.02 5.26
CA ARG A 46 2.26 -3.19 4.09
C ARG A 46 1.61 -1.83 4.28
N ASP A 47 2.16 -0.85 3.60
CA ASP A 47 1.54 0.46 3.49
C ASP A 47 1.25 0.79 2.03
N LEU A 48 0.02 1.19 1.75
CA LEU A 48 -0.37 1.81 0.50
C LEU A 48 -0.62 3.30 0.76
N TYR A 49 0.11 4.17 0.07
CA TYR A 49 -0.14 5.60 0.08
C TYR A 49 -0.87 6.00 -1.21
N VAL A 50 -2.02 6.65 -1.06
CA VAL A 50 -2.75 7.30 -2.15
C VAL A 50 -2.55 8.80 -1.99
N ILE A 51 -1.88 9.40 -2.96
CA ILE A 51 -1.53 10.82 -3.01
C ILE A 51 -2.32 11.43 -4.16
N SER A 52 -3.06 12.50 -3.94
CA SER A 52 -3.95 13.08 -4.95
C SER A 52 -4.07 14.60 -4.82
N ASN A 53 -4.15 15.29 -5.94
CA ASN A 53 -4.52 16.70 -6.03
C ASN A 53 -5.75 16.85 -6.97
N GLU A 54 -6.05 18.06 -7.46
CA GLU A 54 -7.18 18.29 -8.37
C GLU A 54 -7.02 17.66 -9.77
N LYS A 55 -5.79 17.35 -10.18
CA LYS A 55 -5.44 16.94 -11.55
C LYS A 55 -4.97 15.49 -11.65
N GLU A 56 -4.31 14.99 -10.62
CA GLU A 56 -3.52 13.77 -10.64
C GLU A 56 -3.76 12.90 -9.40
N LEU A 57 -3.52 11.60 -9.56
CA LEU A 57 -3.59 10.60 -8.51
C LEU A 57 -2.41 9.61 -8.65
N LEU A 58 -1.69 9.42 -7.56
CA LEU A 58 -0.54 8.53 -7.44
C LEU A 58 -0.78 7.51 -6.32
N ALA A 59 -0.49 6.23 -6.59
CA ALA A 59 -0.56 5.16 -5.62
C ALA A 59 0.83 4.52 -5.44
N LEU A 60 1.33 4.48 -4.21
CA LEU A 60 2.63 3.90 -3.86
C LEU A 60 2.40 2.75 -2.87
N ASP A 61 2.62 1.52 -3.34
CA ASP A 61 2.52 0.30 -2.52
C ASP A 61 3.90 -0.10 -2.00
N TYR A 62 4.05 -0.16 -0.69
CA TYR A 62 5.26 -0.57 0.00
C TYR A 62 5.07 -1.95 0.62
N SER A 63 5.99 -2.86 0.29
CA SER A 63 6.00 -4.24 0.81
C SER A 63 6.33 -4.37 2.31
N THR A 64 6.62 -3.24 2.96
CA THR A 64 6.91 -3.10 4.39
C THR A 64 6.25 -1.83 4.92
N VAL A 65 6.15 -1.73 6.24
CA VAL A 65 5.75 -0.48 6.90
C VAL A 65 6.77 0.61 6.58
N THR A 66 6.27 1.79 6.21
CA THR A 66 7.04 2.92 5.70
C THR A 66 6.73 4.18 6.50
N GLU A 67 7.73 5.04 6.67
CA GLU A 67 7.58 6.32 7.35
C GLU A 67 7.11 7.41 6.37
N ARG A 68 6.49 8.49 6.88
CA ARG A 68 5.98 9.58 6.04
C ARG A 68 7.08 10.27 5.23
N ASP A 69 8.28 10.42 5.79
CA ASP A 69 9.42 11.07 5.15
C ASP A 69 9.84 10.39 3.84
N VAL A 70 9.56 9.08 3.70
CA VAL A 70 9.88 8.33 2.47
C VAL A 70 9.01 8.77 1.29
N ILE A 71 7.77 9.21 1.52
CA ILE A 71 6.86 9.67 0.47
C ILE A 71 6.87 11.20 0.29
N GLU A 72 7.54 11.94 1.17
CA GLU A 72 7.60 13.42 1.13
C GLU A 72 8.01 13.97 -0.25
N PRO A 73 8.99 13.39 -0.99
CA PRO A 73 9.31 13.86 -2.34
C PRO A 73 8.15 13.72 -3.33
N ALA A 74 7.36 12.65 -3.24
CA ALA A 74 6.21 12.43 -4.11
C ALA A 74 5.05 13.38 -3.78
N VAL A 75 4.85 13.67 -2.50
CA VAL A 75 3.84 14.65 -2.05
C VAL A 75 4.19 16.05 -2.52
N LYS A 76 5.47 16.46 -2.41
CA LYS A 76 5.96 17.75 -2.89
C LYS A 76 5.84 17.88 -4.40
N ALA A 77 6.22 16.85 -5.16
CA ALA A 77 6.09 16.85 -6.62
C ALA A 77 4.62 17.00 -7.09
N MET A 78 3.65 16.56 -6.28
CA MET A 78 2.22 16.70 -6.55
C MET A 78 1.64 18.04 -6.07
N ALA A 79 2.34 18.77 -5.21
CA ALA A 79 1.89 20.04 -4.65
C ALA A 79 2.28 21.26 -5.51
N ASP A 80 3.17 21.07 -6.50
CA ASP A 80 3.59 22.07 -7.49
C ASP A 80 2.64 22.15 -8.69
#